data_AF-A0A1B0D5Z2-F1
#
_entry.id   AF-A0A1B0D5Z2-F1
#
_cell.length_a   1.000
_cell.length_b   1.000
_cell.length_c   1.000
_cell.angle_alpha   90.00
_cell.angle_beta   90.00
_cell.angle_gamma   90.00
#
_symmetry.space_group_name_H-M   'P 1'
#
loop_
_entity.id
_entity.type
_entity.pdbx_description
1 polymer ?
#
loop_
_entity_poly.entity_id
_entity_poly.type
_entity_poly.pdbx_seq_one_letter_code
_entity_poly.pdbx_strand_id
1 'polypeptide(L)'
;MDFGELKNDKAFVEKMLNLDKALEEVDSVVEKALNVKEDTLTQEDRVKLDIFLSYALNSLYFIHLKLQGADVSEHTIKHELARVREAMMRQKQIHDKKTLMPRLNVPVAGRFVRNSLWEGSDKKDGAQKGQSGHGVKRKADH
;
A
#
# COMPACT_ATOMS: atom_id res chain seq x y z
N MET A 1 7.27 -31.71 24.36
CA MET A 1 7.27 -31.07 25.70
C MET A 1 6.75 -32.06 26.73
N ASP A 2 7.41 -32.18 27.88
CA ASP A 2 6.87 -32.88 29.05
C ASP A 2 6.18 -31.85 29.95
N PHE A 3 4.89 -32.03 30.23
CA PHE A 3 4.07 -31.09 31.00
C PHE A 3 3.97 -31.47 32.50
N GLY A 4 4.58 -32.57 32.93
CA GLY A 4 4.67 -32.94 34.36
C GLY A 4 3.32 -32.90 35.09
N GLU A 5 3.24 -32.10 36.15
CA GLU A 5 2.03 -31.93 36.98
C GLU A 5 0.89 -31.20 36.24
N LEU A 6 1.22 -30.38 35.25
CA LEU A 6 0.27 -29.59 34.45
C LEU A 6 -0.33 -30.37 33.27
N LYS A 7 0.07 -31.62 33.06
CA LYS A 7 -0.42 -32.46 31.95
C LYS A 7 -1.94 -32.63 31.89
N ASN A 8 -2.61 -32.50 33.04
CA ASN A 8 -4.07 -32.62 33.14
C ASN A 8 -4.81 -31.32 32.83
N ASP A 9 -4.13 -30.17 32.85
CA ASP A 9 -4.71 -28.89 32.43
C ASP A 9 -4.69 -28.78 30.90
N LYS A 10 -5.77 -29.25 30.29
CA LYS A 10 -5.93 -29.24 28.84
C LYS A 10 -5.82 -27.84 28.23
N ALA A 11 -6.33 -26.82 28.91
CA ALA A 11 -6.34 -25.46 28.39
C ALA A 11 -4.92 -24.86 28.38
N PHE A 12 -4.13 -25.17 29.41
CA PHE A 12 -2.72 -24.81 29.45
C PHE A 12 -1.90 -25.54 28.38
N VAL A 13 -2.04 -26.87 28.31
CA VAL A 13 -1.31 -27.71 27.35
C VAL A 13 -1.60 -27.28 25.91
N GLU A 14 -2.87 -27.02 25.57
CA GLU A 14 -3.25 -26.56 24.24
C GLU A 14 -2.61 -25.20 23.89
N LYS A 15 -2.65 -24.24 24.82
CA LYS A 15 -2.02 -22.92 24.61
C LYS A 15 -0.52 -23.04 24.38
N MET A 16 0.17 -23.92 25.12
CA MET A 16 1.61 -24.14 24.95
C MET A 16 1.95 -24.79 23.61
N LEU A 17 1.18 -25.80 23.20
CA LEU A 17 1.37 -26.42 21.88
C LEU A 17 1.10 -25.44 20.73
N ASN A 18 0.11 -24.55 20.90
CA ASN A 18 -0.18 -23.52 19.91
C ASN A 18 0.93 -22.46 19.86
N LEU A 19 1.48 -22.07 21.02
CA LEU A 19 2.62 -21.15 21.08
C LEU A 19 3.85 -21.76 20.39
N ASP A 20 4.15 -23.03 20.65
CA ASP A 20 5.28 -23.75 20.05
C ASP A 20 5.20 -23.75 18.52
N LYS A 21 4.05 -24.16 17.97
CA LYS A 21 3.79 -24.13 16.52
C LYS A 21 3.90 -22.73 15.93
N ALA A 22 3.35 -21.72 16.62
CA ALA A 22 3.44 -20.34 16.16
C ALA A 22 4.90 -19.85 16.13
N LEU A 23 5.73 -20.28 17.08
CA LEU A 23 7.16 -19.96 17.10
C LEU A 23 7.89 -20.64 15.93
N GLU A 24 7.61 -21.91 15.62
CA GLU A 24 8.17 -22.59 14.44
C GLU A 24 7.82 -21.88 13.13
N GLU A 25 6.56 -21.43 12.98
CA GLU A 25 6.12 -20.67 11.82
C GLU A 25 6.85 -19.33 11.70
N VAL A 26 6.98 -18.61 12.82
CA VAL A 26 7.69 -17.32 12.86
C VAL A 26 9.17 -17.52 12.52
N ASP A 27 9.81 -18.56 13.06
CA ASP A 27 11.22 -18.86 12.80
C ASP A 27 11.46 -19.12 11.31
N SER A 28 10.61 -19.93 10.68
CA SER A 28 10.68 -20.17 9.22
C SER A 28 10.56 -18.89 8.39
N VAL A 29 9.71 -17.95 8.80
CA VAL A 29 9.54 -16.67 8.10
C VAL A 29 10.74 -15.75 8.32
N VAL A 30 11.26 -15.68 9.55
CA VAL A 30 12.43 -14.87 9.89
C VAL A 30 13.67 -15.39 9.16
N GLU A 31 13.90 -16.70 9.14
CA GLU A 31 14.99 -17.30 8.38
C GLU A 31 14.91 -16.95 6.88
N LYS A 32 13.71 -17.01 6.28
CA LYS A 32 13.53 -16.60 4.88
C LYS A 32 13.88 -15.13 4.68
N ALA A 33 13.44 -14.26 5.60
CA ALA A 33 13.71 -12.82 5.54
C ALA A 33 15.21 -12.51 5.67
N LEU A 34 15.93 -13.22 6.54
CA LEU A 34 17.38 -13.07 6.73
C LEU A 34 18.20 -13.59 5.55
N ASN A 35 17.68 -14.56 4.81
CA ASN A 35 18.33 -15.12 3.62
C ASN A 35 18.04 -14.32 2.33
N VAL A 36 17.27 -13.24 2.40
CA VAL A 36 17.03 -12.37 1.25
C VAL A 36 18.30 -11.63 0.89
N LYS A 37 18.76 -11.78 -0.35
CA LYS A 37 19.91 -11.04 -0.86
C LYS A 37 19.50 -9.60 -1.14
N GLU A 38 19.95 -8.67 -0.29
CA GLU A 38 19.61 -7.24 -0.41
C GLU A 38 19.89 -6.70 -1.81
N ASP A 39 21.00 -7.10 -2.43
CA ASP A 39 21.42 -6.64 -3.76
C ASP A 39 20.39 -6.91 -4.87
N THR A 40 19.52 -7.89 -4.67
CA THR A 40 18.47 -8.25 -5.65
C THR A 40 17.18 -7.42 -5.48
N LEU A 41 17.07 -6.65 -4.41
CA LEU A 41 15.85 -5.92 -4.06
C LEU A 41 15.82 -4.53 -4.66
N THR A 42 14.63 -4.14 -5.12
CA THR A 42 14.31 -2.74 -5.42
C THR A 42 14.36 -1.90 -4.15
N GLN A 43 14.50 -0.57 -4.27
CA GLN A 43 14.47 0.32 -3.11
C GLN A 43 13.18 0.17 -2.29
N GLU A 44 12.03 -0.06 -2.97
CA GLU A 44 10.75 -0.24 -2.29
C GLU A 44 10.71 -1.54 -1.50
N ASP A 45 11.30 -2.61 -2.02
CA ASP A 45 11.32 -3.91 -1.35
C ASP A 45 12.32 -3.95 -0.20
N ARG A 46 13.44 -3.21 -0.29
CA ARG A 46 14.36 -3.01 0.85
C ARG A 46 13.65 -2.33 2.01
N VAL A 47 12.94 -1.23 1.74
CA VAL A 47 12.18 -0.52 2.78
C VAL A 47 11.11 -1.42 3.41
N LYS A 48 10.42 -2.27 2.62
CA LYS A 48 9.48 -3.26 3.17
C LYS A 48 10.17 -4.26 4.09
N LEU A 49 11.32 -4.79 3.67
CA LEU A 49 12.11 -5.74 4.46
C LEU A 49 12.59 -5.11 5.77
N ASP A 50 13.11 -3.88 5.73
CA ASP A 50 13.57 -3.16 6.92
C ASP A 50 12.46 -2.92 7.94
N ILE A 51 11.29 -2.48 7.45
CA ILE A 51 10.11 -2.26 8.29
C ILE A 51 9.61 -3.59 8.87
N PHE A 52 9.61 -4.66 8.07
CA PHE A 52 9.22 -6.00 8.50
C PHE A 52 10.14 -6.52 9.61
N LEU A 53 11.47 -6.48 9.42
CA LEU A 53 12.45 -6.93 10.41
C LEU A 53 12.36 -6.10 11.70
N SER A 54 12.22 -4.78 11.58
CA SER A 54 12.01 -3.89 12.73
C SER A 54 10.75 -4.26 13.51
N TYR A 55 9.65 -4.56 12.82
CA TYR A 55 8.41 -4.99 13.45
C TYR A 55 8.55 -6.35 14.13
N ALA A 56 9.15 -7.33 13.44
CA ALA A 56 9.35 -8.68 13.95
C ALA A 56 10.18 -8.66 15.23
N LEU A 57 11.31 -7.96 15.24
CA LEU A 57 12.18 -7.83 16.40
C LEU A 57 11.46 -7.21 17.61
N ASN A 58 10.77 -6.09 17.41
CA ASN A 58 10.02 -5.43 18.48
C ASN A 58 8.87 -6.30 19.01
N SER A 59 8.19 -7.02 18.12
CA SER A 59 7.08 -7.90 18.49
C SER A 59 7.56 -9.13 19.26
N LEU A 60 8.66 -9.75 18.85
CA LEU A 60 9.29 -10.86 19.55
C LEU A 60 9.77 -10.43 20.94
N TYR A 61 10.36 -9.24 21.05
CA TYR A 61 10.75 -8.70 22.36
C TYR A 61 9.54 -8.42 23.25
N PHE A 62 8.44 -7.89 22.71
CA PHE A 62 7.19 -7.74 23.45
C PHE A 62 6.65 -9.08 23.97
N ILE A 63 6.67 -10.14 23.14
CA ILE A 63 6.26 -11.49 23.54
C ILE A 63 7.19 -12.03 24.63
N HIS A 64 8.50 -11.83 24.51
CA HIS A 64 9.47 -12.22 25.52
C HIS A 64 9.17 -11.60 26.89
N LEU A 65 8.90 -10.29 26.94
CA LEU A 65 8.50 -9.60 28.18
C LEU A 65 7.22 -10.19 28.78
N LYS A 66 6.23 -10.51 27.93
CA LYS A 66 4.98 -11.13 28.38
C LYS A 66 5.20 -12.53 28.97
N LEU A 67 6.09 -13.32 28.38
CA LEU A 67 6.43 -14.67 28.88
C LEU A 67 7.18 -14.62 30.22
N GLN A 68 7.97 -13.57 30.45
CA GLN A 68 8.63 -13.33 31.74
C GLN A 68 7.67 -12.78 32.83
N GLY A 69 6.41 -12.49 32.48
CA GLY A 69 5.46 -11.88 33.40
C GLY A 69 5.76 -10.41 33.72
N ALA A 70 6.59 -9.73 32.91
CA ALA A 70 6.89 -8.31 33.09
C ALA A 70 5.67 -7.46 32.75
N ASP A 71 5.49 -6.36 33.50
CA ASP A 71 4.43 -5.40 33.17
C ASP A 71 4.85 -4.54 31.98
N VAL A 72 4.18 -4.80 30.85
CA VAL A 72 4.42 -4.09 29.60
C VAL A 72 3.64 -2.77 29.54
N SER A 73 2.87 -2.43 30.58
CA SER A 73 2.06 -1.22 30.61
C SER A 73 2.92 0.05 30.56
N GLU A 74 4.00 0.07 31.35
CA GLU A 74 4.97 1.15 31.52
C GLU A 74 6.22 1.01 30.63
N HIS A 75 6.36 -0.10 29.89
CA HIS A 75 7.56 -0.35 29.11
C HIS A 75 7.58 0.45 27.81
N THR A 76 8.74 1.01 27.48
CA THR A 76 9.02 1.78 26.24
C THR A 76 8.78 1.01 24.93
N ILE A 77 8.58 -0.31 24.98
CA ILE A 77 8.36 -1.15 23.81
C ILE A 77 7.07 -0.77 23.08
N LYS A 78 6.07 -0.25 23.81
CA LYS A 78 4.85 0.29 23.21
C LYS A 78 5.14 1.48 22.29
N HIS A 79 6.09 2.34 22.68
CA HIS A 79 6.51 3.47 21.86
C HIS A 79 7.24 3.00 20.60
N GLU A 80 8.13 2.00 20.72
CA GLU A 80 8.80 1.42 19.54
C GLU A 80 7.80 0.76 18.58
N LEU A 81 6.84 0.00 19.09
CA LEU A 81 5.77 -0.56 18.25
C LEU A 81 4.92 0.52 17.58
N ALA A 82 4.64 1.63 18.26
CA ALA A 82 3.94 2.77 17.66
C ALA A 82 4.78 3.44 16.55
N ARG A 83 6.08 3.63 16.78
CA ARG A 83 7.02 4.18 15.79
C ARG A 83 7.13 3.31 14.55
N VAL A 84 7.18 1.98 14.69
CA VAL A 84 7.16 1.06 13.55
C VAL A 84 5.84 1.14 12.79
N ARG A 85 4.70 1.25 13.50
CA ARG A 85 3.38 1.45 12.86
C ARG A 85 3.34 2.74 12.04
N GLU A 86 3.90 3.83 12.55
CA GLU A 86 4.00 5.09 11.80
C GLU A 86 4.84 4.93 10.53
N ALA A 87 5.94 4.19 10.60
CA ALA A 87 6.77 3.87 9.43
C ALA A 87 5.99 3.07 8.36
N MET A 88 5.23 2.05 8.77
CA MET A 88 4.34 1.29 7.87
C MET A 88 3.29 2.18 7.21
N MET A 89 2.66 3.06 7.98
CA MET A 89 1.65 3.99 7.45
C MET A 89 2.26 4.96 6.43
N ARG A 90 3.46 5.48 6.70
CA ARG A 90 4.19 6.34 5.77
C ARG A 90 4.55 5.61 4.48
N GLN A 91 5.05 4.38 4.59
CA GLN A 91 5.36 3.54 3.43
C GLN A 91 4.12 3.30 2.58
N LYS A 92 2.98 2.99 3.20
CA LYS A 92 1.69 2.83 2.51
C LYS A 92 1.27 4.11 1.78
N GLN A 93 1.33 5.27 2.43
CA GLN A 93 0.99 6.55 1.81
C GLN A 93 1.84 6.84 0.56
N ILE A 94 3.14 6.55 0.62
CA ILE A 94 4.05 6.72 -0.52
C ILE A 94 3.66 5.77 -1.66
N HIS A 95 3.40 4.50 -1.35
CA HIS A 95 2.96 3.50 -2.32
C HIS A 95 1.64 3.90 -2.99
N ASP A 96 0.63 4.31 -2.21
CA ASP A 96 -0.70 4.69 -2.69
C ASP A 96 -0.63 5.96 -3.55
N LYS A 97 0.21 6.94 -3.16
CA LYS A 97 0.49 8.13 -3.97
C LYS A 97 1.11 7.77 -5.33
N LYS A 98 1.91 6.70 -5.40
CA LYS A 98 2.54 6.26 -6.66
C LYS A 98 1.57 5.49 -7.56
N THR A 99 0.66 4.71 -6.97
CA THR A 99 -0.14 3.69 -7.67
C THR A 99 -1.61 4.08 -7.87
N LEU A 100 -2.25 4.69 -6.87
CA LEU A 100 -3.69 4.95 -6.84
C LEU A 100 -4.06 6.39 -7.24
N MET A 101 -3.14 7.35 -7.10
CA MET A 101 -3.45 8.74 -7.42
C MET A 101 -3.67 8.95 -8.93
N PRO A 102 -4.83 9.50 -9.35
CA PRO A 102 -5.06 9.88 -10.73
C PRO A 102 -4.03 10.91 -11.17
N ARG A 103 -3.30 10.62 -12.25
CA ARG A 103 -2.37 11.57 -12.83
C ARG A 103 -3.13 12.51 -13.76
N LEU A 104 -2.97 13.82 -13.56
CA LEU A 104 -3.54 14.81 -14.47
C LEU A 104 -2.86 14.66 -15.84
N ASN A 105 -3.65 14.42 -16.89
CA ASN A 105 -3.16 14.53 -18.26
C ASN A 105 -3.00 16.01 -18.60
N VAL A 106 -1.80 16.55 -18.36
CA VAL A 106 -1.46 17.97 -18.56
C VAL A 106 -1.80 18.45 -19.99
N PRO A 107 -1.52 17.68 -21.07
CA PRO A 107 -1.97 18.05 -22.42
C PRO A 107 -3.48 18.24 -22.55
N VAL A 108 -4.29 17.33 -21.99
CA VAL A 108 -5.75 17.40 -22.06
C VAL A 108 -6.29 18.54 -21.21
N ALA A 109 -5.74 18.73 -20.00
CA ALA A 109 -6.07 19.87 -19.15
C ALA A 109 -5.78 21.21 -19.84
N GLY A 110 -4.66 21.32 -20.56
CA GLY A 110 -4.32 22.49 -21.36
C GLY A 110 -5.30 22.75 -22.52
N ARG A 111 -5.83 21.69 -23.15
CA ARG A 111 -6.91 21.80 -24.14
C ARG A 111 -8.22 22.25 -23.51
N PHE A 112 -8.58 21.72 -22.34
CA PHE A 112 -9.77 22.16 -21.61
C PHE A 112 -9.70 23.65 -21.27
N VAL A 113 -8.59 24.11 -20.69
CA VAL A 113 -8.40 25.55 -20.37
C VAL A 113 -8.48 26.41 -21.63
N ARG A 114 -7.82 26.01 -22.72
CA ARG A 114 -7.84 26.77 -23.98
C ARG A 114 -9.23 26.84 -24.61
N ASN A 115 -9.97 25.74 -24.60
CA ASN A 115 -11.34 25.69 -25.12
C ASN A 115 -12.32 26.44 -24.21
N SER A 116 -12.11 26.44 -22.88
CA SER A 116 -12.91 27.22 -21.92
C SER A 116 -12.66 28.72 -22.03
N LEU A 117 -11.46 29.15 -22.44
CA LEU A 117 -11.14 30.55 -22.72
C LEU A 117 -11.52 31.00 -24.14
N TRP A 118 -11.89 30.06 -25.00
CA TRP A 118 -12.40 30.34 -26.34
C TRP A 118 -13.92 30.60 -26.26
N GLU A 119 -14.31 31.77 -25.77
CA GLU A 119 -15.61 32.33 -26.09
C GLU A 119 -15.51 32.92 -27.50
N GLY A 120 -16.29 32.37 -28.42
CA GLY A 120 -16.23 32.72 -29.83
C GLY A 120 -16.30 34.22 -30.04
N SER A 121 -15.21 34.79 -30.59
CA SER A 121 -15.28 36.07 -31.26
C SER A 121 -16.38 35.99 -32.32
N ASP A 122 -17.42 36.79 -32.11
CA ASP A 122 -18.48 37.21 -33.02
C ASP A 122 -19.59 36.22 -33.37
N LYS A 123 -20.63 36.20 -32.52
CA LYS A 123 -22.03 36.13 -32.95
C LYS A 123 -22.73 37.48 -32.78
N LYS A 124 -22.34 38.47 -33.58
CA LYS A 124 -23.16 39.55 -34.17
C LYS A 124 -22.41 39.90 -35.47
N ASP A 125 -22.88 39.50 -36.63
CA ASP A 125 -23.85 40.25 -37.46
C ASP A 125 -24.69 39.26 -38.28
N GLY A 126 -26.00 39.41 -38.41
CA GLY A 126 -26.61 40.40 -39.29
C GLY A 126 -27.14 39.69 -40.54
N ALA A 127 -28.44 39.82 -40.81
CA ALA A 127 -29.14 39.09 -41.85
C ALA A 127 -28.75 39.49 -43.29
N GLN A 128 -28.79 38.48 -44.17
CA GLN A 128 -29.28 38.50 -45.58
C GLN A 128 -28.41 39.08 -46.73
N LYS A 129 -27.91 38.20 -47.62
CA LYS A 129 -28.37 37.96 -49.03
C LYS A 129 -27.23 37.43 -49.93
N GLY A 130 -27.54 36.45 -50.78
CA GLY A 130 -26.80 36.21 -52.04
C GLY A 130 -26.69 34.75 -52.47
N GLN A 131 -27.48 34.36 -53.47
CA GLN A 131 -27.56 33.04 -54.10
C GLN A 131 -26.27 32.60 -54.83
N SER A 132 -26.01 31.29 -54.82
CA SER A 132 -25.86 30.37 -55.99
C SER A 132 -24.96 29.21 -55.53
N GLY A 133 -25.33 27.93 -55.52
CA GLY A 133 -25.92 27.15 -56.60
C GLY A 133 -24.94 26.00 -56.94
N HIS A 134 -25.45 24.78 -57.13
CA HIS A 134 -24.76 23.55 -57.59
C HIS A 134 -23.83 22.82 -56.59
N GLY A 135 -23.96 21.54 -56.29
CA GLY A 135 -24.84 20.48 -56.80
C GLY A 135 -24.36 19.14 -56.24
N VAL A 136 -25.28 18.35 -55.67
CA VAL A 136 -25.06 16.95 -55.31
C VAL A 136 -24.95 16.13 -56.60
N LYS A 137 -23.91 15.31 -56.74
CA LYS A 137 -23.96 14.10 -57.58
C LYS A 137 -23.45 12.89 -56.79
N ARG A 138 -24.41 12.10 -56.32
CA ARG A 138 -24.29 10.64 -56.16
C ARG A 138 -24.44 10.00 -57.55
N LYS A 139 -23.67 8.96 -57.85
CA LYS A 139 -24.01 7.70 -58.58
C LYS A 139 -22.78 6.78 -58.46
N ALA A 140 -22.83 5.63 -57.78
CA ALA A 140 -23.50 4.36 -58.12
C ALA A 140 -22.88 3.66 -59.33
N ASP A 141 -22.12 2.61 -59.01
CA ASP A 141 -21.91 1.31 -59.67
C ASP A 141 -22.11 1.17 -61.18
N HIS A 142 -21.07 0.64 -61.83
CA HIS A 142 -21.21 -0.44 -62.80
C HIS A 142 -19.97 -1.34 -62.83
#